data_AF-A0A957S478-F1
#
_entry.id   AF-A0A957S478-F1
#
_cell.length_a   1.000
_cell.length_b   1.000
_cell.length_c   1.000
_cell.angle_alpha   90.00
_cell.angle_beta   90.00
_cell.angle_gamma   90.00
#
_symmetry.space_group_name_H-M   'P 1'
#
loop_
_entity.id
_entity.type
_entity.pdbx_description
1 polymer ?
#
loop_
_entity_poly.entity_id
_entity_poly.type
_entity_poly.pdbx_seq_one_letter_code
_entity_poly.pdbx_strand_id
1 'polypeptide(L)' 'GALRGAPCLFARRFWPELAALSGDVGGRGVLRRHAADAAAIAATGHELRDLDTPEQWTAFAPDVGPR' A
#
# COMPACT_ATOMS: atom_id res chain seq x y z
N GLY A 1 -3.59 1.13 14.32
CA GLY A 1 -2.62 0.30 13.58
C GLY A 1 -1.78 1.21 12.71
N ALA A 2 -0.49 0.91 12.50
CA ALA A 2 0.38 1.73 11.66
C ALA A 2 -0.17 1.83 10.22
N LEU A 3 -0.14 3.04 9.65
CA LEU A 3 -0.46 3.30 8.26
C LEU A 3 0.49 2.47 7.38
N ARG A 4 -0.07 1.72 6.42
CA ARG A 4 0.67 0.93 5.43
C ARG A 4 0.03 1.20 4.08
N GLY A 5 0.86 1.51 3.09
CA GLY A 5 0.42 1.81 1.72
C GLY A 5 1.27 1.10 0.68
N ALA A 6 1.08 1.47 -0.58
CA ALA A 6 1.90 1.00 -1.69
C ALA A 6 3.29 1.67 -1.68
N PRO A 7 4.32 1.06 -2.34
CA PRO A 7 4.31 -0.26 -2.97
C PRO A 7 4.33 -1.41 -1.95
N CYS A 8 3.67 -2.52 -2.29
CA CYS A 8 3.68 -3.75 -1.50
C CYS A 8 4.13 -4.93 -2.38
N LEU A 9 5.19 -5.62 -1.96
CA LEU A 9 5.73 -6.77 -2.67
C LEU A 9 5.22 -8.08 -2.06
N PHE A 10 4.75 -8.99 -2.91
CA PHE A 10 4.32 -10.32 -2.51
C PHE A 10 5.22 -11.37 -3.14
N ALA A 11 5.80 -12.23 -2.28
CA ALA A 11 6.50 -13.41 -2.75
C ALA A 11 5.56 -14.32 -3.56
N ARG A 12 6.12 -15.03 -4.56
CA ARG A 12 5.35 -15.86 -5.50
C ARG A 12 4.45 -16.91 -4.85
N ARG A 13 4.81 -17.39 -3.65
CA ARG A 13 3.99 -18.33 -2.87
C ARG A 13 2.60 -17.79 -2.50
N PHE A 14 2.41 -16.47 -2.45
CA PHE A 14 1.14 -15.82 -2.13
C PHE A 14 0.26 -15.53 -3.35
N TRP A 15 0.77 -15.74 -4.57
CA TRP A 15 0.02 -15.41 -5.79
C TRP A 15 -1.30 -16.16 -5.95
N PRO A 16 -1.43 -17.46 -5.62
CA PRO A 16 -2.71 -18.15 -5.72
C PRO A 16 -3.80 -17.48 -4.85
N GLU A 17 -3.40 -16.99 -3.68
CA GLU A 17 -4.30 -16.34 -2.74
C GLU A 17 -4.68 -14.92 -3.18
N LEU A 18 -3.74 -14.20 -3.80
CA LEU A 18 -4.01 -12.91 -4.44
C LEU A 18 -4.94 -13.06 -5.65
N ALA A 19 -4.73 -14.09 -6.48
CA ALA A 19 -5.54 -14.36 -7.66
C ALA A 19 -6.99 -14.77 -7.31
N ALA A 20 -7.22 -15.28 -6.11
CA ALA A 20 -8.55 -15.64 -5.60
C ALA A 20 -9.33 -14.45 -5.02
N LEU A 21 -8.72 -13.26 -4.90
CA LEU A 21 -9.40 -12.07 -4.40
C LEU A 21 -10.44 -11.58 -5.40
N SER A 22 -11.53 -11.02 -4.89
CA SER A 22 -12.60 -10.42 -5.69
C SER A 22 -13.04 -9.08 -5.11
N GLY A 23 -13.49 -8.18 -5.99
CA GLY A 23 -13.85 -6.82 -5.62
C GLY A 23 -12.65 -5.94 -5.24
N ASP A 24 -12.94 -4.76 -4.71
CA ASP A 24 -11.94 -3.74 -4.36
C ASP A 24 -11.41 -3.93 -2.93
N VAL A 25 -10.79 -5.09 -2.68
CA VAL A 25 -10.24 -5.44 -1.36
C VAL A 25 -8.72 -5.42 -1.33
N GLY A 26 -8.09 -5.59 -2.49
CA GLY A 26 -6.63 -5.67 -2.66
C GLY A 26 -5.95 -6.72 -1.79
N GLY A 27 -4.61 -6.68 -1.75
CA GLY A 27 -3.78 -7.63 -0.99
C GLY A 27 -3.83 -7.47 0.54
N ARG A 28 -4.63 -6.55 1.08
CA ARG A 28 -4.65 -6.23 2.53
C ARG A 28 -5.03 -7.43 3.39
N GLY A 29 -5.94 -8.27 2.92
CA GLY A 29 -6.34 -9.51 3.59
C GLY A 29 -5.23 -10.57 3.60
N VAL A 30 -4.43 -10.65 2.54
CA VAL A 30 -3.25 -11.53 2.45
C VAL A 30 -2.19 -11.06 3.45
N LEU A 31 -1.86 -9.76 3.48
CA LEU A 31 -0.90 -9.19 4.44
C LEU A 31 -1.27 -9.44 5.90
N ARG A 32 -2.56 -9.31 6.24
CA ARG A 32 -3.04 -9.53 7.62
C ARG A 32 -2.90 -11.00 8.04
N ARG A 33 -3.18 -11.94 7.14
CA ARG A 33 -3.10 -13.39 7.43
C ARG A 33 -1.66 -13.85 7.56
N HIS A 34 -0.76 -13.29 6.77
CA HIS A 34 0.67 -13.62 6.77
C HIS A 34 1.52 -12.55 7.45
N ALA A 35 0.98 -11.92 8.51
CA ALA A 35 1.67 -10.82 9.19
C ALA A 35 3.03 -11.22 9.78
N ALA A 36 3.20 -12.50 10.15
CA ALA A 36 4.47 -13.06 10.63
C ALA A 36 5.55 -13.14 9.54
N ASP A 37 5.15 -13.20 8.27
CA ASP A 37 6.02 -13.26 7.09
C ASP A 37 6.26 -11.89 6.45
N ALA A 38 5.69 -10.82 7.03
CA ALA A 38 5.70 -9.48 6.47
C ALA A 38 6.70 -8.59 7.20
N ALA A 39 7.52 -7.87 6.44
CA ALA A 39 8.37 -6.79 6.94
C ALA A 39 7.79 -5.44 6.50
N ALA A 40 7.72 -4.48 7.43
CA ALA A 40 7.35 -3.10 7.12
C ALA A 40 8.62 -2.27 6.89
N ILE A 41 8.66 -1.55 5.78
CA ILE A 41 9.68 -0.53 5.52
C ILE A 41 9.12 0.81 5.96
N ALA A 42 9.92 1.59 6.70
CA ALA A 42 9.51 2.90 7.16
C ALA A 42 9.33 3.83 5.95
N ALA A 43 8.19 4.53 5.93
CA ALA A 43 7.84 5.54 4.94
C ALA A 43 7.14 6.69 5.65
N THR A 44 7.18 7.88 5.05
CA THR A 44 6.46 9.03 5.58
C THR A 44 4.98 8.92 5.26
N GLY A 45 4.13 9.57 6.05
CA GLY A 45 2.69 9.63 5.75
C GLY A 45 2.37 10.36 4.44
N HIS A 46 3.29 11.16 3.91
CA HIS A 46 3.17 11.84 2.62
C HIS A 46 3.28 10.85 1.45
N GLU A 47 4.27 9.95 1.49
CA GLU A 47 4.48 8.91 0.47
C GLU A 47 3.35 7.88 0.41
N LEU A 48 2.70 7.62 1.56
CA LEU A 48 1.62 6.64 1.68
C LEU A 48 0.23 7.23 1.39
N ARG A 49 0.13 8.49 0.95
CA ARG A 49 -1.14 9.18 0.81
C ARG A 49 -1.81 8.87 -0.53
N ASP A 50 -2.99 8.27 -0.46
CA ASP A 50 -3.89 8.15 -1.61
C ASP A 50 -4.58 9.50 -1.92
N LEU A 51 -4.70 9.83 -3.21
CA LEU A 51 -5.33 11.05 -3.73
C LEU A 51 -6.56 10.66 -4.57
N ASP A 52 -7.65 10.35 -3.88
CA ASP A 52 -8.91 9.86 -4.46
C ASP A 52 -9.86 10.98 -4.94
N THR A 53 -9.66 12.22 -4.47
CA THR A 53 -10.51 13.39 -4.79
C THR A 53 -9.73 14.56 -5.39
N PRO A 54 -10.38 15.41 -6.21
CA PRO A 54 -9.75 16.62 -6.75
C PRO A 54 -9.23 17.58 -5.67
N GLU A 55 -9.91 17.64 -4.52
CA GLU A 55 -9.50 18.47 -3.38
C GLU A 55 -8.21 17.93 -2.75
N GLN A 56 -8.07 16.60 -2.67
CA GLN A 56 -6.83 15.97 -2.17
C GLN A 56 -5.66 16.28 -3.11
N TRP A 57 -5.87 16.23 -4.42
CA TRP A 57 -4.87 16.65 -5.40
C TRP A 57 -4.51 18.13 -5.27
N THR A 58 -5.51 19.00 -5.12
CA THR A 58 -5.30 20.45 -4.97
C THR A 58 -4.53 20.80 -3.70
N ALA A 59 -4.77 20.07 -2.62
CA ALA A 59 -4.06 20.23 -1.36
C ALA A 59 -2.70 19.50 -1.32
N PHE A 60 -2.39 18.67 -2.33
CA PHE A 60 -1.15 17.91 -2.36
C PHE A 60 0.02 18.80 -2.78
N ALA A 61 0.96 19.02 -1.86
CA ALA A 61 2.25 19.64 -2.17
C ALA A 61 3.25 18.52 -2.52
N PRO A 62 3.65 18.34 -3.79
CA PRO A 62 4.63 17.33 -4.16
C PRO A 62 5.99 17.67 -3.54
N ASP A 63 6.64 16.67 -2.93
CA ASP A 63 8.03 16.81 -2.50
C ASP A 63 8.92 16.65 -3.72
N VAL A 64 9.34 17.77 -4.32
CA VAL A 64 10.18 17.78 -5.53
C VAL A 64 11.65 17.78 -5.10
N GLY A 65 12.10 16.68 -4.51
CA GLY A 65 13.53 16.42 -4.29
C GLY A 65 14.28 16.29 -5.64
N PRO A 66 15.59 16.59 -5.70
CA PRO A 66 16.36 16.39 -6.92
C PRO A 66 16.32 14.91 -7.34
N ARG A 67 16.09 14.67 -8.64
CA ARG A 67 16.07 13.33 -9.25
C ARG A 67 17.45 12.71 -9.34
#